data_AF-A0A7X8E8X6-F1
#
_entry.id   AF-A0A7X8E8X6-F1
#
_cell.length_a   1.000
_cell.length_b   1.000
_cell.length_c   1.000
_cell.angle_alpha   90.00
_cell.angle_beta   90.00
_cell.angle_gamma   90.00
#
_symmetry.space_group_name_H-M   'P 1'
#
loop_
_entity.id
_entity.type
_entity.pdbx_description
1 polymer ?
#
loop_
_entity_poly.entity_id
_entity_poly.type
_entity_poly.pdbx_seq_one_letter_code
_entity_poly.pdbx_strand_id
1 'polypeptide(L)'
;MFKRVTAVLLLIAFVLSLSLTAFANTEQVDVYDKEKNLTRSVVFSIGLDEYFVDGNTNGIKMDAKPFIENGRTFVPVRYLGNALGVTDEFIGWESPKVTFKEPGFPKVELSVGKKEIKSDGTAKSMDTAPLLRSGRTYLPARFVAEALGYEVDWDADNKVVVCWPAGTDKPDVSNVVDHIKGEQPKEEPKPIQPGLPKGDPDELIAKAKPFDGKPFDFGKYDVYDLYKNRNLKGADAMHVTVNDFGANGIRLGDRTVIHSVEVTPEGIITTTTSLGNMGPETYLVEEGNLVRYHIQPALMGQPTKTYLTEPQYIYALDSNDNRLSQPDLTKMPQIILKAPGGYALIIDNPIYKGN
;
A
#
# COMPACT_ATOMS: atom_id res chain seq x y z
N MET A 1 -63.38 34.86 29.17
CA MET A 1 -62.32 34.45 30.12
C MET A 1 -61.32 33.60 29.35
N PHE A 2 -60.04 33.95 29.44
CA PHE A 2 -58.85 33.26 28.90
C PHE A 2 -58.64 33.13 27.38
N LYS A 3 -57.87 34.10 26.87
CA LYS A 3 -56.81 33.90 25.88
C LYS A 3 -55.65 33.11 26.51
N ARG A 4 -54.82 32.48 25.64
CA ARG A 4 -53.44 31.96 25.83
C ARG A 4 -53.32 30.46 26.11
N VAL A 5 -53.20 29.67 25.04
CA VAL A 5 -52.05 28.75 24.84
C VAL A 5 -51.82 28.67 23.32
N THR A 6 -50.87 29.44 22.82
CA THR A 6 -50.26 29.29 21.50
C THR A 6 -48.76 29.26 21.74
N ALA A 7 -48.06 28.49 20.92
CA ALA A 7 -46.61 28.28 20.89
C ALA A 7 -46.07 27.31 21.95
N VAL A 8 -45.62 26.14 21.49
CA VAL A 8 -44.32 25.50 21.82
C VAL A 8 -44.21 24.09 21.19
N LEU A 9 -45.27 23.47 20.65
CA LEU A 9 -45.19 22.08 20.15
C LEU A 9 -45.08 21.86 18.63
N LEU A 10 -44.91 22.92 17.83
CA LEU A 10 -44.73 22.79 16.36
C LEU A 10 -43.35 23.25 15.84
N LEU A 11 -42.42 23.62 16.71
CA LEU A 11 -41.05 23.99 16.33
C LEU A 11 -40.01 22.88 16.59
N ILE A 12 -40.40 21.79 17.26
CA ILE A 12 -39.49 20.66 17.56
C ILE A 12 -39.62 19.52 16.51
N ALA A 13 -40.71 19.49 15.75
CA ALA A 13 -40.88 18.55 14.63
C ALA A 13 -40.31 19.05 13.28
N PHE A 14 -39.84 20.30 13.21
CA PHE A 14 -39.29 20.90 11.99
C PHE A 14 -37.75 20.98 11.98
N VAL A 15 -37.08 20.57 13.06
CA VAL A 15 -35.61 20.51 13.16
C VAL A 15 -35.09 19.07 13.05
N LEU A 16 -35.97 18.08 12.88
CA LEU A 16 -35.64 16.64 12.84
C LEU A 16 -35.84 15.98 11.46
N SER A 17 -35.97 16.77 10.39
CA SER A 17 -36.15 16.26 9.02
C SER A 17 -35.21 16.85 7.96
N LEU A 18 -34.08 17.46 8.36
CA LEU A 18 -32.99 17.81 7.44
C LEU A 18 -31.63 17.35 7.99
N SER A 19 -31.47 16.04 8.08
CA SER A 19 -30.16 15.43 7.81
C SER A 19 -30.38 14.38 6.74
N LEU A 20 -30.84 14.83 5.56
CA LEU A 20 -30.59 14.08 4.35
C LEU A 20 -29.08 14.19 4.16
N THR A 21 -28.37 13.16 4.61
CA THR A 21 -26.98 12.94 4.25
C THR A 21 -26.89 13.17 2.75
N ALA A 22 -26.13 14.18 2.36
CA ALA A 22 -25.59 14.26 1.02
C ALA A 22 -24.77 12.97 0.85
N PHE A 23 -25.40 11.93 0.32
CA PHE A 23 -24.65 10.91 -0.36
C PHE A 23 -23.88 11.67 -1.41
N ALA A 24 -22.55 11.63 -1.31
CA ALA A 24 -21.71 12.03 -2.41
C ALA A 24 -22.21 11.20 -3.60
N ASN A 25 -22.95 11.84 -4.50
CA ASN A 25 -23.10 11.33 -5.85
C ASN A 25 -21.66 11.34 -6.39
N THR A 26 -20.99 10.20 -6.29
CA THR A 26 -19.88 9.90 -7.19
C THR A 26 -20.47 10.14 -8.57
N GLU A 27 -20.03 11.19 -9.27
CA GLU A 27 -20.39 11.37 -10.67
C GLU A 27 -19.96 10.10 -11.39
N GLN A 28 -20.94 9.27 -11.73
CA GLN A 28 -20.73 8.14 -12.60
C GLN A 28 -20.49 8.76 -13.97
N VAL A 29 -19.23 8.83 -14.38
CA VAL A 29 -18.88 9.23 -15.73
C VAL A 29 -19.42 8.14 -16.66
N ASP A 30 -20.33 8.53 -17.54
CA ASP A 30 -20.82 7.66 -18.59
C ASP A 30 -19.64 7.41 -19.54
N VAL A 31 -19.04 6.23 -19.40
CA VAL A 31 -17.87 5.77 -20.19
C VAL A 31 -18.28 5.35 -21.61
N TYR A 32 -19.55 5.58 -21.95
CA TYR A 32 -20.12 5.41 -23.27
C TYR A 32 -20.55 6.78 -23.79
N ASP A 33 -20.24 7.07 -25.04
CA ASP A 33 -20.93 8.18 -25.69
C ASP A 33 -22.42 7.84 -25.89
N LYS A 34 -23.21 8.82 -26.35
CA LYS A 34 -24.66 8.66 -26.60
C LYS A 34 -24.99 7.53 -27.60
N GLU A 35 -24.00 7.01 -28.30
CA GLU A 35 -24.09 5.96 -29.32
C GLU A 35 -23.53 4.61 -28.83
N LYS A 36 -23.09 4.52 -27.56
CA LYS A 36 -22.43 3.36 -26.95
C LYS A 36 -21.03 3.04 -27.49
N ASN A 37 -20.30 4.04 -28.00
CA ASN A 37 -18.90 3.84 -28.34
C ASN A 37 -18.03 3.86 -27.07
N LEU A 38 -17.04 2.97 -27.04
CA LEU A 38 -16.07 2.81 -25.95
C LEU A 38 -15.29 4.10 -25.67
N THR A 39 -14.94 4.31 -24.40
CA THR A 39 -13.99 5.31 -23.91
C THR A 39 -12.78 5.44 -24.85
N ARG A 40 -12.49 6.65 -25.34
CA ARG A 40 -11.41 6.87 -26.32
C ARG A 40 -10.04 6.90 -25.66
N SER A 41 -9.94 7.39 -24.43
CA SER A 41 -8.67 7.43 -23.70
C SER A 41 -8.88 7.40 -22.20
N VAL A 42 -8.09 6.60 -21.49
CA VAL A 42 -7.99 6.60 -20.02
C VAL A 42 -6.57 6.90 -19.64
N VAL A 43 -6.38 7.79 -18.66
CA VAL A 43 -5.07 8.21 -18.19
C VAL A 43 -4.99 8.01 -16.68
N PHE A 44 -4.11 7.11 -16.24
CA PHE A 44 -3.72 6.98 -14.84
C PHE A 44 -2.33 7.57 -14.62
N SER A 45 -2.13 8.28 -13.51
CA SER A 45 -0.82 8.80 -13.14
C SER A 45 -0.33 8.18 -11.83
N ILE A 46 0.96 7.86 -11.76
CA ILE A 46 1.56 7.33 -10.53
C ILE A 46 1.53 8.39 -9.43
N GLY A 47 1.07 8.01 -8.24
CA GLY A 47 1.04 8.88 -7.06
C GLY A 47 -0.12 9.90 -7.02
N LEU A 48 -0.94 9.97 -8.07
CA LEU A 48 -2.13 10.80 -8.13
C LEU A 48 -3.37 9.97 -7.76
N ASP A 49 -4.29 10.55 -7.01
CA ASP A 49 -5.52 9.90 -6.58
C ASP A 49 -6.68 10.23 -7.53
N GLU A 50 -6.39 10.44 -8.81
CA GLU A 50 -7.40 10.66 -9.83
C GLU A 50 -6.96 10.07 -11.18
N TYR A 51 -7.95 9.77 -12.02
CA TYR A 51 -7.74 9.35 -13.40
C TYR A 51 -8.56 10.22 -14.33
N PHE A 52 -8.15 10.27 -15.60
CA PHE A 52 -8.76 11.15 -16.59
C PHE A 52 -9.30 10.32 -17.73
N VAL A 53 -10.40 10.80 -18.31
CA VAL A 53 -11.13 10.11 -19.36
C VAL A 53 -11.31 11.07 -20.53
N ASP A 54 -11.08 10.59 -21.75
CA ASP A 54 -11.31 11.30 -23.01
C ASP A 54 -10.69 12.71 -23.08
N GLY A 55 -9.47 12.84 -22.57
CA GLY A 55 -8.76 14.11 -22.53
C GLY A 55 -9.34 15.13 -21.55
N ASN A 56 -10.37 14.80 -20.76
CA ASN A 56 -10.98 15.72 -19.82
C ASN A 56 -10.12 15.88 -18.55
N THR A 57 -9.71 17.11 -18.25
CA THR A 57 -8.85 17.45 -17.10
C THR A 57 -9.61 17.60 -15.78
N ASN A 58 -10.94 17.45 -15.74
CA ASN A 58 -11.67 17.52 -14.47
C ASN A 58 -11.35 16.34 -13.54
N GLY A 59 -10.81 15.25 -14.08
CA GLY A 59 -10.40 14.07 -13.31
C GLY A 59 -11.56 13.35 -12.61
N ILE A 60 -11.31 12.11 -12.21
CA ILE A 60 -12.24 11.34 -11.38
C ILE A 60 -11.46 10.84 -10.18
N LYS A 61 -11.89 11.25 -8.99
CA LYS A 61 -11.21 10.93 -7.74
C LYS A 61 -11.28 9.44 -7.42
N MET A 62 -10.14 8.93 -6.99
CA MET A 62 -9.89 7.60 -6.47
C MET A 62 -9.60 7.69 -4.99
N ASP A 63 -9.97 6.65 -4.24
CA ASP A 63 -9.64 6.56 -2.82
C ASP A 63 -8.22 6.01 -2.57
N ALA A 64 -7.51 5.65 -3.64
CA ALA A 64 -6.16 5.09 -3.64
C ALA A 64 -5.39 5.45 -4.91
N LYS A 65 -4.07 5.54 -4.77
CA LYS A 65 -3.15 5.99 -5.81
C LYS A 65 -2.57 4.81 -6.60
N PRO A 66 -2.45 4.90 -7.94
CA PRO A 66 -1.65 3.97 -8.71
C PRO A 66 -0.18 4.00 -8.29
N PHE A 67 0.47 2.85 -8.37
CA PHE A 67 1.90 2.72 -8.04
C PHE A 67 2.61 1.75 -8.98
N ILE A 68 3.94 1.78 -8.97
CA ILE A 68 4.78 0.83 -9.68
C ILE A 68 5.38 -0.17 -8.69
N GLU A 69 5.25 -1.46 -8.99
CA GLU A 69 5.94 -2.53 -8.28
C GLU A 69 6.39 -3.60 -9.27
N ASN A 70 7.61 -4.12 -9.12
CA ASN A 70 8.17 -5.16 -9.99
C ASN A 70 8.07 -4.82 -11.50
N GLY A 71 8.24 -3.54 -11.86
CA GLY A 71 8.16 -3.06 -13.24
C GLY A 71 6.75 -3.02 -13.84
N ARG A 72 5.71 -3.07 -13.00
CA ARG A 72 4.30 -3.06 -13.42
C ARG A 72 3.53 -2.00 -12.66
N THR A 73 2.63 -1.31 -13.37
CA THR A 73 1.71 -0.35 -12.77
C THR A 73 0.49 -1.08 -12.21
N PHE A 74 0.17 -0.77 -10.97
CA PHE A 74 -0.95 -1.30 -10.22
C PHE A 74 -1.98 -0.22 -9.98
N VAL A 75 -3.24 -0.53 -10.28
CA VAL A 75 -4.38 0.39 -10.14
C VAL A 75 -5.46 -0.30 -9.29
N PRO A 76 -6.17 0.41 -8.38
CA PRO A 76 -7.22 -0.22 -7.58
C PRO A 76 -8.33 -0.78 -8.49
N VAL A 77 -8.80 -2.00 -8.17
CA VAL A 77 -9.77 -2.79 -8.99
C VAL A 77 -10.93 -1.94 -9.50
N ARG A 78 -11.61 -1.23 -8.59
CA ARG A 78 -12.84 -0.49 -8.90
C ARG A 78 -12.58 0.57 -9.97
N TYR A 79 -11.56 1.39 -9.77
CA TYR A 79 -11.27 2.50 -10.68
C TYR A 79 -10.70 2.01 -12.00
N LEU A 80 -9.91 0.93 -12.00
CA LEU A 80 -9.46 0.32 -13.24
C LEU A 80 -10.64 -0.20 -14.07
N GLY A 81 -11.60 -0.90 -13.45
CA GLY A 81 -12.80 -1.38 -14.12
C GLY A 81 -13.65 -0.21 -14.66
N ASN A 82 -14.01 0.73 -13.78
CA ASN A 82 -14.86 1.87 -14.12
C ASN A 82 -14.27 2.71 -15.25
N ALA A 83 -12.96 3.00 -15.20
CA ALA A 83 -12.30 3.76 -16.26
C ALA A 83 -12.35 3.06 -17.62
N LEU A 84 -12.33 1.72 -17.62
CA LEU A 84 -12.36 0.88 -18.82
C LEU A 84 -13.78 0.48 -19.25
N GLY A 85 -14.82 1.11 -18.69
CA GLY A 85 -16.21 0.87 -19.10
C GLY A 85 -16.98 -0.16 -18.27
N VAL A 86 -16.35 -0.81 -17.28
CA VAL A 86 -17.00 -1.78 -16.41
C VAL A 86 -17.58 -1.09 -15.18
N THR A 87 -18.89 -1.02 -15.08
CA THR A 87 -19.60 -0.40 -13.96
C THR A 87 -19.54 -1.24 -12.68
N ASP A 88 -19.71 -0.60 -11.53
CA ASP A 88 -19.63 -1.23 -10.20
C ASP A 88 -20.49 -2.50 -10.07
N GLU A 89 -21.67 -2.57 -10.71
CA GLU A 89 -22.56 -3.75 -10.72
C GLU A 89 -21.88 -4.99 -11.33
N PHE A 90 -20.99 -4.78 -12.30
CA PHE A 90 -20.30 -5.84 -13.02
C PHE A 90 -18.86 -6.07 -12.55
N ILE A 91 -18.46 -5.43 -11.43
CA ILE A 91 -17.21 -5.71 -10.71
C ILE A 91 -17.49 -6.63 -9.53
N GLY A 92 -17.16 -7.92 -9.67
CA GLY A 92 -17.27 -8.92 -8.62
C GLY A 92 -15.99 -9.08 -7.80
N TRP A 93 -16.14 -9.21 -6.48
CA TRP A 93 -15.07 -9.59 -5.56
C TRP A 93 -15.51 -10.75 -4.66
N GLU A 94 -14.91 -11.91 -4.88
CA GLU A 94 -15.10 -13.14 -4.10
C GLU A 94 -13.72 -13.61 -3.64
N SER A 95 -13.22 -13.07 -2.53
CA SER A 95 -11.82 -13.25 -2.09
C SER A 95 -11.30 -14.68 -2.28
N PRO A 96 -10.16 -14.88 -2.97
CA PRO A 96 -9.23 -13.88 -3.49
C PRO A 96 -9.49 -13.44 -4.95
N LYS A 97 -10.67 -13.69 -5.50
CA LYS A 97 -11.00 -13.56 -6.94
C LYS A 97 -11.66 -12.22 -7.29
N VAL A 98 -11.18 -11.58 -8.34
CA VAL A 98 -11.83 -10.46 -9.03
C VAL A 98 -12.46 -10.96 -10.33
N THR A 99 -13.66 -10.47 -10.64
CA THR A 99 -14.35 -10.74 -11.91
C THR A 99 -14.89 -9.45 -12.51
N PHE A 100 -14.60 -9.18 -13.77
CA PHE A 100 -15.27 -8.17 -14.59
C PHE A 100 -16.23 -8.88 -15.56
N LYS A 101 -17.48 -8.42 -15.61
CA LYS A 101 -18.55 -9.10 -16.38
C LYS A 101 -19.54 -8.11 -17.01
N GLU A 102 -19.04 -6.97 -17.48
CA GLU A 102 -19.85 -5.96 -18.18
C GLU A 102 -20.38 -6.53 -19.50
N PRO A 103 -21.69 -6.42 -19.78
CA PRO A 103 -22.24 -6.81 -21.08
C PRO A 103 -21.56 -6.07 -22.23
N GLY A 104 -21.09 -6.81 -23.24
CA GLY A 104 -20.36 -6.26 -24.38
C GLY A 104 -18.84 -6.24 -24.23
N PHE A 105 -18.33 -6.60 -23.04
CA PHE A 105 -16.90 -6.78 -22.78
C PHE A 105 -16.56 -8.26 -22.62
N PRO A 106 -15.29 -8.64 -22.85
CA PRO A 106 -14.81 -9.94 -22.41
C PRO A 106 -15.01 -10.13 -20.91
N LYS A 107 -15.42 -11.34 -20.50
CA LYS A 107 -15.46 -11.71 -19.09
C LYS A 107 -14.03 -11.95 -18.60
N VAL A 108 -13.54 -11.07 -17.71
CA VAL A 108 -12.18 -11.12 -17.19
C VAL A 108 -12.15 -11.63 -15.75
N GLU A 109 -11.33 -12.64 -15.47
CA GLU A 109 -11.20 -13.26 -14.15
C GLU A 109 -9.72 -13.39 -13.75
N LEU A 110 -9.40 -12.99 -12.53
CA LEU A 110 -8.05 -13.09 -11.96
C LEU A 110 -8.12 -13.23 -10.44
N SER A 111 -7.04 -13.67 -9.80
CA SER A 111 -7.00 -13.87 -8.36
C SER A 111 -5.75 -13.27 -7.73
N VAL A 112 -5.90 -12.66 -6.56
CA VAL A 112 -4.79 -12.16 -5.74
C VAL A 112 -3.79 -13.28 -5.47
N GLY A 113 -2.51 -12.97 -5.69
CA GLY A 113 -1.40 -13.92 -5.54
C GLY A 113 -1.22 -14.92 -6.70
N LYS A 114 -2.06 -14.89 -7.74
CA LYS A 114 -1.91 -15.76 -8.92
C LYS A 114 -1.48 -14.98 -10.16
N LYS A 115 -0.49 -15.53 -10.87
CA LYS A 115 0.05 -15.00 -12.14
C LYS A 115 -0.71 -15.53 -13.36
N GLU A 116 -2.03 -15.58 -13.26
CA GLU A 116 -2.93 -16.06 -14.31
C GLU A 116 -4.13 -15.11 -14.40
N ILE A 117 -4.48 -14.75 -15.63
CA ILE A 117 -5.70 -14.00 -15.97
C ILE A 117 -6.47 -14.82 -17.00
N LYS A 118 -7.79 -14.84 -16.91
CA LYS A 118 -8.68 -15.46 -17.89
C LYS A 118 -9.52 -14.40 -18.55
N SER A 119 -9.64 -14.46 -19.88
CA SER A 119 -10.53 -13.63 -20.68
C SER A 119 -11.41 -14.54 -21.52
N ASP A 120 -12.72 -14.47 -21.33
CA ASP A 120 -13.70 -15.38 -21.96
C ASP A 120 -13.30 -16.87 -21.83
N GLY A 121 -12.81 -17.24 -20.64
CA GLY A 121 -12.37 -18.59 -20.33
C GLY A 121 -10.96 -18.96 -20.84
N THR A 122 -10.35 -18.14 -21.71
CA THR A 122 -8.98 -18.36 -22.19
C THR A 122 -7.97 -17.84 -21.18
N ALA A 123 -7.11 -18.72 -20.67
CA ALA A 123 -6.08 -18.36 -19.70
C ALA A 123 -4.82 -17.79 -20.37
N LYS A 124 -4.28 -16.71 -19.80
CA LYS A 124 -2.99 -16.09 -20.15
C LYS A 124 -2.15 -15.97 -18.87
N SER A 125 -0.87 -16.27 -18.97
CA SER A 125 0.05 -16.06 -17.84
C SER A 125 0.47 -14.58 -17.75
N MET A 126 0.62 -14.10 -16.52
CA MET A 126 1.13 -12.76 -16.21
C MET A 126 2.52 -12.87 -15.58
N ASP A 127 3.34 -11.83 -15.67
CA ASP A 127 4.63 -11.79 -14.98
C ASP A 127 4.54 -11.27 -13.54
N THR A 128 3.40 -10.69 -13.19
CA THR A 128 3.07 -10.22 -11.85
C THR A 128 1.66 -10.69 -11.45
N ALA A 129 1.38 -10.74 -10.15
CA ALA A 129 0.08 -11.15 -9.63
C ALA A 129 -0.68 -9.92 -9.10
N PRO A 130 -2.02 -9.91 -9.15
CA PRO A 130 -2.82 -8.99 -8.37
C PRO A 130 -2.45 -9.09 -6.89
N LEU A 131 -2.55 -7.97 -6.18
CA LEU A 131 -2.12 -7.87 -4.80
C LEU A 131 -3.15 -7.13 -3.95
N LEU A 132 -3.11 -7.37 -2.64
CA LEU A 132 -3.94 -6.68 -1.66
C LEU A 132 -3.04 -5.73 -0.85
N ARG A 133 -3.12 -4.43 -1.11
CA ARG A 133 -2.36 -3.38 -0.41
C ARG A 133 -3.31 -2.40 0.26
N SER A 134 -3.02 -2.01 1.48
CA SER A 134 -3.81 -0.97 2.18
C SER A 134 -5.33 -1.27 2.19
N GLY A 135 -5.72 -2.55 2.31
CA GLY A 135 -7.12 -2.98 2.32
C GLY A 135 -7.81 -2.94 0.95
N ARG A 136 -7.07 -2.67 -0.12
CA ARG A 136 -7.56 -2.56 -1.49
C ARG A 136 -6.90 -3.57 -2.39
N THR A 137 -7.68 -4.18 -3.26
CA THR A 137 -7.16 -5.03 -4.30
C THR A 137 -6.64 -4.16 -5.44
N TYR A 138 -5.41 -4.38 -5.85
CA TYR A 138 -4.78 -3.73 -6.99
C TYR A 138 -4.51 -4.73 -8.09
N LEU A 139 -4.73 -4.29 -9.33
CA LEU A 139 -4.52 -5.11 -10.49
C LEU A 139 -3.40 -4.55 -11.38
N PRO A 140 -2.63 -5.41 -12.05
CA PRO A 140 -1.70 -5.00 -13.09
C PRO A 140 -2.47 -4.34 -14.24
N ALA A 141 -2.35 -3.02 -14.39
CA ALA A 141 -3.22 -2.23 -15.26
C ALA A 141 -3.22 -2.74 -16.71
N ARG A 142 -2.03 -3.01 -17.26
CA ARG A 142 -1.84 -3.50 -18.63
C ARG A 142 -2.58 -4.80 -18.90
N PHE A 143 -2.42 -5.81 -18.04
CA PHE A 143 -3.02 -7.13 -18.27
C PHE A 143 -4.54 -7.08 -18.25
N VAL A 144 -5.13 -6.29 -17.35
CA VAL A 144 -6.58 -6.14 -17.26
C VAL A 144 -7.13 -5.33 -18.42
N ALA A 145 -6.48 -4.22 -18.77
CA ALA A 145 -6.88 -3.41 -19.92
C ALA A 145 -6.83 -4.21 -21.23
N GLU A 146 -5.73 -4.92 -21.49
CA GLU A 146 -5.61 -5.81 -22.65
C GLU A 146 -6.69 -6.90 -22.67
N ALA A 147 -6.98 -7.50 -21.51
CA ALA A 147 -8.03 -8.52 -21.41
C ALA A 147 -9.44 -7.93 -21.65
N LEU A 148 -9.66 -6.66 -21.35
CA LEU A 148 -10.91 -5.94 -21.63
C LEU A 148 -10.97 -5.34 -23.05
N GLY A 149 -9.96 -5.59 -23.91
CA GLY A 149 -9.96 -5.13 -25.29
C GLY A 149 -9.33 -3.76 -25.53
N TYR A 150 -8.46 -3.30 -24.62
CA TYR A 150 -7.72 -2.04 -24.74
C TYR A 150 -6.25 -2.27 -25.09
N GLU A 151 -5.65 -1.30 -25.77
CA GLU A 151 -4.21 -1.12 -25.86
C GLU A 151 -3.72 -0.22 -24.72
N VAL A 152 -2.43 -0.38 -24.38
CA VAL A 152 -1.81 0.31 -23.24
C VAL A 152 -0.41 0.78 -23.57
N ASP A 153 -0.16 2.06 -23.30
CA ASP A 153 1.17 2.66 -23.36
C ASP A 153 1.60 3.19 -22.00
N TRP A 154 2.91 3.24 -21.80
CA TRP A 154 3.55 3.78 -20.63
C TRP A 154 4.44 4.97 -21.01
N ASP A 155 4.03 6.15 -20.58
CA ASP A 155 4.85 7.35 -20.64
C ASP A 155 5.72 7.40 -19.38
N ALA A 156 6.99 7.02 -19.55
CA ALA A 156 7.95 6.94 -18.44
C ALA A 156 8.34 8.30 -17.88
N ASP A 157 8.43 9.31 -18.74
CA ASP A 157 8.89 10.66 -18.36
C ASP A 157 7.84 11.35 -17.48
N ASN A 158 6.56 11.15 -17.82
CA ASN A 158 5.44 11.73 -17.09
C ASN A 158 4.82 10.77 -16.06
N LYS A 159 5.31 9.52 -16.01
CA LYS A 159 4.79 8.43 -15.16
C LYS A 159 3.30 8.19 -15.32
N VAL A 160 2.88 8.06 -16.57
CA VAL A 160 1.47 7.95 -16.95
C VAL A 160 1.21 6.65 -17.71
N VAL A 161 0.15 5.94 -17.33
CA VAL A 161 -0.42 4.84 -18.12
C VAL A 161 -1.56 5.40 -18.95
N VAL A 162 -1.50 5.18 -20.27
CA VAL A 162 -2.57 5.54 -21.21
C VAL A 162 -3.19 4.25 -21.73
N CYS A 163 -4.51 4.12 -21.61
CA CYS A 163 -5.28 3.02 -22.19
C CYS A 163 -6.26 3.55 -23.24
N TRP A 164 -6.45 2.84 -24.35
CA TRP A 164 -7.42 3.17 -25.40
C TRP A 164 -7.94 1.91 -26.10
N PRO A 165 -9.09 1.92 -26.80
CA PRO A 165 -9.63 0.73 -27.44
C PRO A 165 -8.67 0.13 -28.46
N ALA A 166 -8.48 -1.19 -28.42
CA ALA A 166 -7.55 -1.86 -29.33
C ALA A 166 -7.99 -1.71 -30.80
N GLY A 167 -7.01 -1.54 -31.69
CA GLY A 167 -7.26 -1.34 -33.11
C GLY A 167 -7.71 0.08 -33.48
N THR A 168 -7.58 1.04 -32.56
CA THR A 168 -7.76 2.47 -32.84
C THR A 168 -6.43 3.22 -32.70
N ASP A 169 -6.34 4.40 -33.32
CA ASP A 169 -5.15 5.23 -33.19
C ASP A 169 -4.96 5.67 -31.74
N LYS A 170 -3.70 5.68 -31.27
CA LYS A 170 -3.36 6.16 -29.93
C LYS A 170 -3.87 7.61 -29.76
N PRO A 171 -4.68 7.89 -28.73
CA PRO A 171 -5.24 9.21 -28.52
C PRO A 171 -4.17 10.22 -28.11
N ASP A 172 -4.34 11.48 -28.51
CA ASP A 172 -3.57 12.60 -27.98
C ASP A 172 -4.11 12.96 -26.58
N VAL A 173 -3.28 12.75 -25.57
CA VAL A 173 -3.57 13.06 -24.17
C VAL A 173 -2.66 14.16 -23.63
N SER A 174 -2.01 14.93 -24.50
CA SER A 174 -1.01 15.94 -24.12
C SER A 174 -1.57 16.98 -23.15
N ASN A 175 -2.83 17.38 -23.32
CA ASN A 175 -3.50 18.32 -22.43
C ASN A 175 -3.68 17.77 -21.00
N VAL A 176 -4.01 16.48 -20.87
CA VAL A 176 -4.09 15.79 -19.58
C VAL A 176 -2.70 15.64 -18.97
N VAL A 177 -1.70 15.28 -19.77
CA VAL A 177 -0.31 15.17 -19.30
C VAL A 177 0.21 16.53 -18.79
N ASP A 178 -0.08 17.62 -19.50
CA ASP A 178 0.33 18.96 -19.09
C ASP A 178 -0.40 19.44 -17.82
N HIS A 179 -1.68 19.09 -17.69
CA HIS A 179 -2.43 19.29 -16.46
C HIS A 179 -1.82 18.51 -15.28
N ILE A 180 -1.56 17.21 -15.47
CA ILE A 180 -0.92 16.36 -14.47
C ILE A 180 0.44 16.92 -14.06
N LYS A 181 1.26 17.46 -14.96
CA LYS A 181 2.54 18.10 -14.59
C LYS A 181 2.36 19.30 -13.64
N GLY A 182 1.25 20.01 -13.76
CA GLY A 182 0.90 21.13 -12.87
C GLY A 182 0.34 20.67 -11.52
N GLU A 183 -0.35 19.53 -11.49
CA GLU A 183 -1.04 19.00 -10.30
C GLU A 183 -0.23 17.95 -9.52
N GLN A 184 0.70 17.26 -10.18
CA GLN A 184 1.65 16.38 -9.54
C GLN A 184 2.31 17.18 -8.43
N PRO A 185 2.21 16.74 -7.16
CA PRO A 185 3.09 17.25 -6.14
C PRO A 185 4.49 17.20 -6.73
N LYS A 186 5.25 18.31 -6.70
CA LYS A 186 6.73 18.24 -6.86
C LYS A 186 7.12 16.99 -6.12
N GLU A 187 7.60 15.96 -6.83
CA GLU A 187 7.76 14.60 -6.27
C GLU A 187 8.04 14.77 -4.80
N GLU A 188 7.08 14.41 -3.91
CA GLU A 188 7.41 14.39 -2.49
C GLU A 188 8.70 13.57 -2.48
N PRO A 189 9.82 14.16 -2.06
CA PRO A 189 11.10 13.50 -2.23
C PRO A 189 10.89 12.15 -1.59
N LYS A 190 10.95 11.07 -2.39
CA LYS A 190 10.95 9.69 -1.84
C LYS A 190 11.84 9.82 -0.63
N PRO A 191 11.35 9.56 0.59
CA PRO A 191 12.02 9.98 1.80
C PRO A 191 13.48 9.68 1.60
N ILE A 192 14.30 10.75 1.51
CA ILE A 192 15.62 10.69 0.83
C ILE A 192 16.26 9.42 1.34
N GLN A 193 16.30 8.36 0.52
CA GLN A 193 16.78 7.07 1.02
C GLN A 193 18.17 7.40 1.50
N PRO A 194 18.44 7.31 2.82
CA PRO A 194 19.70 7.81 3.33
C PRO A 194 20.77 7.10 2.53
N GLY A 195 21.65 7.88 1.90
CA GLY A 195 22.59 7.35 0.92
C GLY A 195 23.28 6.15 1.54
N LEU A 196 23.23 5.00 0.85
CA LEU A 196 23.70 3.74 1.44
C LEU A 196 25.11 3.97 2.02
N PRO A 197 25.33 3.62 3.29
CA PRO A 197 26.65 3.69 3.90
C PRO A 197 27.68 3.03 2.98
N LYS A 198 28.69 3.80 2.61
CA LYS A 198 29.77 3.35 1.73
C LYS A 198 30.89 2.78 2.58
N GLY A 199 31.45 1.66 2.15
CA GLY A 199 32.59 1.04 2.79
C GLY A 199 32.46 -0.47 2.90
N ASP A 200 33.51 -1.09 3.40
CA ASP A 200 33.52 -2.50 3.73
C ASP A 200 32.57 -2.81 4.90
N PRO A 201 31.77 -3.89 4.85
CA PRO A 201 30.81 -4.21 5.92
C PRO A 201 31.42 -4.40 7.30
N ASP A 202 32.63 -4.97 7.41
CA ASP A 202 33.29 -5.16 8.70
C ASP A 202 33.70 -3.80 9.30
N GLU A 203 34.14 -2.86 8.47
CA GLU A 203 34.41 -1.49 8.91
C GLU A 203 33.15 -0.75 9.37
N LEU A 204 32.04 -0.92 8.65
CA LEU A 204 30.75 -0.31 9.03
C LEU A 204 30.28 -0.85 10.38
N ILE A 205 30.43 -2.16 10.61
CA ILE A 205 30.14 -2.80 11.92
C ILE A 205 31.06 -2.27 13.02
N ALA A 206 32.36 -2.10 12.74
CA ALA A 206 33.32 -1.62 13.72
C ALA A 206 33.09 -0.15 14.12
N LYS A 207 32.59 0.69 13.21
CA LYS A 207 32.31 2.12 13.45
C LYS A 207 30.95 2.39 14.09
N ALA A 208 30.03 1.43 14.02
CA ALA A 208 28.68 1.56 14.55
C ALA A 208 28.66 1.63 16.09
N LYS A 209 27.65 2.32 16.64
CA LYS A 209 27.43 2.37 18.09
C LYS A 209 27.23 0.94 18.61
N PRO A 210 27.93 0.51 19.66
CA PRO A 210 27.75 -0.81 20.24
C PRO A 210 26.32 -1.04 20.70
N PHE A 211 25.87 -2.30 20.59
CA PHE A 211 24.64 -2.75 21.21
C PHE A 211 24.84 -2.77 22.73
N ASP A 212 24.00 -2.04 23.47
CA ASP A 212 24.01 -1.98 24.93
C ASP A 212 22.61 -2.31 25.48
N GLY A 213 22.07 -3.41 24.97
CA GLY A 213 20.78 -3.93 25.39
C GLY A 213 20.87 -4.69 26.70
N LYS A 214 19.73 -4.80 27.39
CA LYS A 214 19.58 -5.58 28.62
C LYS A 214 18.59 -6.72 28.39
N PRO A 215 18.65 -7.78 29.21
CA PRO A 215 17.65 -8.84 29.16
C PRO A 215 16.24 -8.25 29.23
N PHE A 216 15.42 -8.59 28.25
CA PHE A 216 14.05 -8.10 28.15
C PHE A 216 13.07 -9.27 28.09
N ASP A 217 12.06 -9.22 28.95
CA ASP A 217 11.05 -10.27 29.00
C ASP A 217 10.01 -10.08 27.90
N PHE A 218 10.31 -10.68 26.75
CA PHE A 218 9.35 -10.76 25.67
C PHE A 218 8.21 -11.76 25.91
N GLY A 219 8.21 -12.49 27.04
CA GLY A 219 7.15 -13.45 27.38
C GLY A 219 5.76 -12.82 27.55
N LYS A 220 5.68 -11.49 27.66
CA LYS A 220 4.44 -10.71 27.67
C LYS A 220 3.83 -10.46 26.28
N TYR A 221 4.63 -10.66 25.23
CA TYR A 221 4.22 -10.45 23.84
C TYR A 221 3.88 -11.82 23.26
N ASP A 222 2.59 -12.12 23.15
CA ASP A 222 2.14 -13.42 22.63
C ASP A 222 2.23 -13.40 21.10
N VAL A 223 3.25 -14.07 20.56
CA VAL A 223 3.51 -14.10 19.12
C VAL A 223 2.77 -15.28 18.50
N TYR A 224 1.58 -15.02 17.97
CA TYR A 224 0.88 -15.96 17.08
C TYR A 224 1.51 -15.91 15.67
N ASP A 225 2.67 -16.56 15.51
CA ASP A 225 3.37 -16.73 14.23
C ASP A 225 2.90 -18.02 13.54
N LEU A 226 2.71 -17.98 12.21
CA LEU A 226 2.58 -19.15 11.30
C LEU A 226 3.58 -20.27 11.62
N TYR A 227 4.77 -19.92 12.15
CA TYR A 227 5.84 -20.88 12.45
C TYR A 227 5.83 -21.45 13.88
N LYS A 228 4.88 -21.07 14.76
CA LYS A 228 4.59 -21.56 16.14
C LYS A 228 5.78 -21.66 17.14
N ASN A 229 7.01 -21.40 16.70
CA ASN A 229 8.27 -21.62 17.43
C ASN A 229 9.18 -20.39 17.46
N ARG A 230 8.76 -19.27 16.87
CA ARG A 230 9.58 -18.06 16.81
C ARG A 230 9.26 -17.18 18.00
N ASN A 231 9.89 -17.54 19.10
CA ASN A 231 9.71 -16.80 20.34
C ASN A 231 10.74 -15.68 20.44
N LEU A 232 10.28 -14.49 20.82
CA LEU A 232 11.15 -13.38 21.21
C LEU A 232 11.82 -13.63 22.59
N LYS A 233 11.48 -14.74 23.28
CA LYS A 233 12.03 -15.15 24.58
C LYS A 233 13.55 -15.09 24.64
N GLY A 234 14.04 -14.43 25.70
CA GLY A 234 15.46 -14.43 26.08
C GLY A 234 16.34 -13.52 25.23
N ALA A 235 15.76 -12.62 24.43
CA ALA A 235 16.53 -11.61 23.71
C ALA A 235 16.91 -10.43 24.62
N ASP A 236 18.11 -9.92 24.43
CA ASP A 236 18.50 -8.62 24.96
C ASP A 236 17.87 -7.53 24.09
N ALA A 237 17.34 -6.50 24.72
CA ALA A 237 16.71 -5.38 24.03
C ALA A 237 17.36 -4.05 24.40
N MET A 238 17.51 -3.19 23.39
CA MET A 238 17.94 -1.80 23.54
C MET A 238 16.82 -0.89 23.06
N HIS A 239 16.37 0.03 23.93
CA HIS A 239 15.39 1.04 23.58
C HIS A 239 16.06 2.22 22.88
N VAL A 240 15.48 2.67 21.76
CA VAL A 240 15.99 3.77 20.95
C VAL A 240 14.83 4.53 20.29
N THR A 241 15.13 5.71 19.78
CA THR A 241 14.29 6.51 18.90
C THR A 241 14.91 6.52 17.49
N VAL A 242 14.13 6.95 16.49
CA VAL A 242 14.64 7.13 15.11
C VAL A 242 15.83 8.10 15.01
N ASN A 243 16.02 8.97 16.01
CA ASN A 243 17.13 9.94 16.05
C ASN A 243 18.42 9.37 16.65
N ASP A 244 18.39 8.21 17.31
CA ASP A 244 19.54 7.66 18.03
C ASP A 244 20.58 6.97 17.14
N PHE A 245 20.23 6.68 15.88
CA PHE A 245 21.10 5.93 14.97
C PHE A 245 22.36 6.71 14.58
N GLY A 246 22.30 8.04 14.52
CA GLY A 246 23.43 8.89 14.17
C GLY A 246 24.05 8.55 12.81
N ALA A 247 25.30 8.97 12.60
CA ALA A 247 25.96 8.82 11.30
C ALA A 247 26.44 7.40 10.97
N ASN A 248 26.70 6.56 11.99
CA ASN A 248 27.29 5.22 11.82
C ASN A 248 26.32 4.09 12.18
N GLY A 249 25.08 4.40 12.55
CA GLY A 249 24.11 3.40 12.98
C GLY A 249 24.38 2.77 14.35
N ILE A 250 23.53 1.82 14.69
CA ILE A 250 23.58 1.04 15.93
C ILE A 250 23.72 -0.43 15.57
N ARG A 251 24.64 -1.12 16.26
CA ARG A 251 24.78 -2.58 16.14
C ARG A 251 23.52 -3.27 16.66
N LEU A 252 23.06 -4.27 15.92
CA LEU A 252 22.02 -5.19 16.34
C LEU A 252 22.63 -6.59 16.37
N GLY A 253 23.36 -6.88 17.45
CA GLY A 253 24.23 -8.04 17.57
C GLY A 253 25.61 -7.85 16.94
N ASP A 254 26.24 -8.96 16.56
CA ASP A 254 27.64 -8.97 16.11
C ASP A 254 27.84 -8.70 14.63
N ARG A 255 26.81 -8.96 13.83
CA ARG A 255 26.94 -9.03 12.37
C ARG A 255 26.09 -8.01 11.63
N THR A 256 25.27 -7.25 12.35
CA THR A 256 24.24 -6.39 11.78
C THR A 256 24.35 -4.98 12.34
N VAL A 257 24.24 -3.98 11.48
CA VAL A 257 24.08 -2.57 11.83
C VAL A 257 22.79 -2.07 11.24
N ILE A 258 21.99 -1.40 12.06
CA ILE A 258 20.86 -0.60 11.60
C ILE A 258 21.36 0.84 11.50
N HIS A 259 21.40 1.38 10.28
CA HIS A 259 21.91 2.72 9.99
C HIS A 259 20.84 3.79 10.13
N SER A 260 19.61 3.46 9.78
CA SER A 260 18.48 4.38 9.86
C SER A 260 17.17 3.60 9.93
N VAL A 261 16.20 4.19 10.62
CA VAL A 261 14.80 3.77 10.57
C VAL A 261 13.94 5.00 10.36
N GLU A 262 13.08 4.94 9.36
CA GLU A 262 12.06 5.94 9.11
C GLU A 262 10.69 5.27 9.08
N VAL A 263 9.68 5.97 9.59
CA VAL A 263 8.32 5.43 9.70
C VAL A 263 7.36 6.41 9.04
N THR A 264 6.61 5.89 8.09
CA THR A 264 5.57 6.60 7.33
C THR A 264 4.26 5.80 7.41
N PRO A 265 3.09 6.39 7.13
CA PRO A 265 1.86 5.62 6.97
C PRO A 265 1.98 4.48 5.93
N GLU A 266 2.83 4.64 4.93
CA GLU A 266 3.07 3.71 3.84
C GLU A 266 3.98 2.54 4.21
N GLY A 267 4.76 2.66 5.29
CA GLY A 267 5.64 1.59 5.77
C GLY A 267 6.83 2.05 6.60
N ILE A 268 7.66 1.06 6.95
CA ILE A 268 8.88 1.22 7.73
C ILE A 268 10.07 1.08 6.79
N ILE A 269 10.89 2.13 6.70
CA ILE A 269 12.08 2.17 5.86
C ILE A 269 13.30 1.92 6.73
N THR A 270 14.03 0.83 6.49
CA THR A 270 15.20 0.45 7.28
C THR A 270 16.43 0.30 6.39
N THR A 271 17.51 1.01 6.72
CA THR A 271 18.81 0.82 6.07
C THR A 271 19.71 -0.05 6.96
N THR A 272 20.15 -1.19 6.43
CA THR A 272 20.87 -2.22 7.19
C THR A 272 22.16 -2.60 6.50
N THR A 273 23.23 -2.82 7.25
CA THR A 273 24.38 -3.65 6.83
C THR A 273 24.36 -4.97 7.60
N SER A 274 24.53 -6.11 6.94
CA SER A 274 24.64 -7.42 7.61
C SER A 274 25.54 -8.40 6.87
N LEU A 275 26.49 -9.01 7.61
CA LEU A 275 27.36 -10.09 7.12
C LEU A 275 26.64 -11.43 7.01
N GLY A 276 25.42 -11.56 7.54
CA GLY A 276 24.66 -12.81 7.55
C GLY A 276 23.77 -13.02 6.32
N ASN A 277 23.79 -12.08 5.38
CA ASN A 277 22.86 -12.01 4.25
C ASN A 277 21.37 -12.00 4.66
N MET A 278 21.04 -11.67 5.92
CA MET A 278 19.66 -11.51 6.40
C MET A 278 19.50 -10.14 7.02
N GLY A 279 18.43 -9.44 6.62
CA GLY A 279 17.97 -8.21 7.27
C GLY A 279 17.26 -8.49 8.60
N PRO A 280 16.99 -7.46 9.41
CA PRO A 280 16.25 -7.62 10.65
C PRO A 280 14.82 -8.07 10.39
N GLU A 281 14.31 -8.91 11.28
CA GLU A 281 12.87 -9.18 11.40
C GLU A 281 12.20 -7.95 12.00
N THR A 282 11.05 -7.56 11.46
CA THR A 282 10.26 -6.43 11.97
C THR A 282 9.07 -6.97 12.74
N TYR A 283 8.86 -6.49 13.96
CA TYR A 283 7.68 -6.78 14.75
C TYR A 283 6.97 -5.48 15.13
N LEU A 284 5.65 -5.53 15.22
CA LEU A 284 4.79 -4.48 15.75
C LEU A 284 4.03 -5.01 16.94
N VAL A 285 3.81 -4.15 17.92
CA VAL A 285 3.00 -4.46 19.09
C VAL A 285 1.79 -3.54 19.05
N GLU A 286 0.60 -4.12 18.91
CA GLU A 286 -0.64 -3.38 19.09
C GLU A 286 -1.00 -3.26 20.58
N GLU A 287 -1.76 -2.24 20.94
CA GLU A 287 -2.41 -2.19 22.25
C GLU A 287 -3.27 -3.44 22.45
N GLY A 288 -3.06 -4.15 23.57
CA GLY A 288 -3.67 -5.46 23.84
C GLY A 288 -2.75 -6.67 23.60
N ASN A 289 -1.44 -6.45 23.39
CA ASN A 289 -0.39 -7.46 23.25
C ASN A 289 -0.43 -8.30 21.96
N LEU A 290 -1.19 -7.88 20.94
CA LEU A 290 -1.13 -8.53 19.63
C LEU A 290 0.20 -8.19 18.96
N VAL A 291 0.97 -9.23 18.62
CA VAL A 291 2.24 -9.07 17.91
C VAL A 291 2.05 -9.39 16.43
N ARG A 292 2.49 -8.47 15.59
CA ARG A 292 2.57 -8.67 14.13
C ARG A 292 4.02 -8.77 13.72
N TYR A 293 4.30 -9.48 12.64
CA TYR A 293 5.67 -9.67 12.18
C TYR A 293 5.82 -9.63 10.66
N HIS A 294 7.01 -9.26 10.22
CA HIS A 294 7.49 -9.37 8.86
C HIS A 294 8.93 -9.89 8.85
N ILE A 295 9.19 -10.86 7.97
CA ILE A 295 10.55 -11.37 7.74
C ILE A 295 11.06 -10.71 6.47
N GLN A 296 12.12 -9.93 6.60
CA GLN A 296 12.76 -9.35 5.43
C GLN A 296 13.42 -10.46 4.59
N PRO A 297 13.38 -10.36 3.26
CA PRO A 297 14.10 -11.27 2.39
C PRO A 297 15.61 -11.14 2.61
N ALA A 298 16.34 -12.22 2.29
CA ALA A 298 17.79 -12.22 2.32
C ALA A 298 18.37 -11.06 1.48
N LEU A 299 19.51 -10.54 1.93
CA LEU A 299 20.27 -9.46 1.29
C LEU A 299 20.87 -9.85 -0.07
N MET A 300 20.95 -11.16 -0.39
CA MET A 300 21.33 -11.70 -1.70
C MET A 300 22.64 -11.11 -2.27
N GLY A 301 23.71 -11.08 -1.46
CA GLY A 301 25.04 -10.61 -1.90
C GLY A 301 25.25 -9.09 -1.86
N GLN A 302 24.25 -8.33 -1.44
CA GLN A 302 24.38 -6.90 -1.13
C GLN A 302 24.47 -6.72 0.39
N PRO A 303 25.66 -6.59 0.99
CA PRO A 303 25.78 -6.57 2.44
C PRO A 303 25.10 -5.36 3.08
N THR A 304 24.87 -4.28 2.31
CA THR A 304 24.14 -3.08 2.75
C THR A 304 22.93 -2.84 1.85
N LYS A 305 21.75 -2.66 2.45
CA LYS A 305 20.49 -2.46 1.71
C LYS A 305 19.48 -1.63 2.51
N THR A 306 18.69 -0.85 1.79
CA THR A 306 17.49 -0.20 2.31
C THR A 306 16.24 -1.01 1.94
N TYR A 307 15.40 -1.26 2.94
CA TYR A 307 14.15 -2.00 2.83
C TYR A 307 12.98 -1.07 3.06
N LEU A 308 11.91 -1.20 2.27
CA LEU A 308 10.59 -0.70 2.63
C LEU A 308 9.75 -1.91 3.08
N THR A 309 9.42 -1.97 4.36
CA THR A 309 8.47 -2.92 4.92
C THR A 309 7.09 -2.29 4.96
N GLU A 310 6.30 -2.57 3.93
CA GLU A 310 4.92 -2.07 3.82
C GLU A 310 3.98 -2.81 4.78
N PRO A 311 2.93 -2.16 5.32
CA PRO A 311 1.98 -2.78 6.24
C PRO A 311 1.34 -4.06 5.72
N GLN A 312 1.12 -4.16 4.40
CA GLN A 312 0.57 -5.37 3.77
C GLN A 312 1.47 -6.60 3.90
N TYR A 313 2.75 -6.44 4.23
CA TYR A 313 3.68 -7.54 4.46
C TYR A 313 3.91 -7.84 5.94
N ILE A 314 3.22 -7.12 6.84
CA ILE A 314 3.30 -7.33 8.28
C ILE A 314 2.05 -8.08 8.73
N TYR A 315 2.22 -9.33 9.12
CA TYR A 315 1.11 -10.26 9.34
C TYR A 315 0.96 -10.64 10.81
N ALA A 316 -0.26 -10.99 11.19
CA ALA A 316 -0.58 -11.75 12.38
C ALA A 316 -1.76 -12.67 12.05
N LEU A 317 -1.91 -13.75 12.83
CA LEU A 317 -3.05 -14.65 12.72
C LEU A 317 -3.96 -14.54 13.94
N ASP A 318 -5.25 -14.82 13.75
CA ASP A 318 -6.16 -15.11 14.86
C ASP A 318 -5.98 -16.55 15.39
N SER A 319 -6.76 -16.93 16.41
CA SER A 319 -6.73 -18.27 17.00
C SER A 319 -7.14 -19.40 16.05
N ASN A 320 -7.69 -19.07 14.89
CA ASN A 320 -8.14 -20.01 13.85
C ASN A 320 -7.20 -20.00 12.64
N ASP A 321 -5.98 -19.46 12.79
CA ASP A 321 -4.98 -19.31 11.73
C ASP A 321 -5.43 -18.39 10.57
N ASN A 322 -6.45 -17.53 10.78
CA ASN A 322 -6.86 -16.55 9.77
C ASN A 322 -5.98 -15.31 9.84
N ARG A 323 -5.60 -14.78 8.68
CA ARG A 323 -4.82 -13.56 8.58
C ARG A 323 -5.62 -12.35 9.01
N LEU A 324 -5.08 -11.59 9.97
CA LEU A 324 -5.65 -10.32 10.41
C LEU A 324 -5.49 -9.23 9.35
N SER A 325 -6.34 -8.19 9.44
CA SER A 325 -6.19 -6.98 8.64
C SER A 325 -4.80 -6.37 8.82
N GLN A 326 -4.33 -5.61 7.83
CA GLN A 326 -3.03 -4.93 7.92
C GLN A 326 -2.97 -4.00 9.14
N PRO A 327 -1.78 -3.80 9.74
CA PRO A 327 -1.60 -2.80 10.78
C PRO A 327 -1.80 -1.37 10.27
N ASP A 328 -2.36 -0.52 11.11
CA ASP A 328 -2.28 0.93 10.99
C ASP A 328 -1.07 1.42 11.81
N LEU A 329 -0.01 1.85 11.14
CA LEU A 329 1.22 2.28 11.81
C LEU A 329 1.00 3.49 12.73
N THR A 330 -0.05 4.30 12.56
CA THR A 330 -0.34 5.41 13.46
C THR A 330 -0.87 4.96 14.83
N LYS A 331 -1.24 3.69 14.96
CA LYS A 331 -1.76 3.07 16.19
C LYS A 331 -0.76 2.15 16.89
N MET A 332 0.46 2.05 16.36
CA MET A 332 1.50 1.19 16.91
C MET A 332 2.44 2.04 17.76
N PRO A 333 2.51 1.85 19.09
CA PRO A 333 3.43 2.64 19.92
C PRO A 333 4.90 2.33 19.63
N GLN A 334 5.22 1.08 19.25
CA GLN A 334 6.60 0.61 19.12
C GLN A 334 6.79 -0.30 17.90
N ILE A 335 7.99 -0.21 17.34
CA ILE A 335 8.51 -1.10 16.30
C ILE A 335 9.70 -1.84 16.88
N ILE A 336 9.76 -3.15 16.67
CA ILE A 336 10.88 -3.97 17.15
C ILE A 336 11.63 -4.52 15.94
N LEU A 337 12.92 -4.20 15.85
CA LEU A 337 13.83 -4.82 14.88
C LEU A 337 14.65 -5.88 15.58
N LYS A 338 14.61 -7.11 15.08
CA LYS A 338 15.33 -8.24 15.69
C LYS A 338 16.29 -8.88 14.69
N ALA A 339 17.53 -9.10 15.12
CA ALA A 339 18.50 -9.87 14.35
C ALA A 339 18.57 -11.34 14.83
N PRO A 340 19.15 -12.23 14.02
CA PRO A 340 19.60 -13.53 14.50
C PRO A 340 20.50 -13.39 15.73
N GLY A 341 20.40 -14.33 16.68
CA GLY A 341 21.26 -14.35 17.88
C GLY A 341 20.64 -13.72 19.14
N GLY A 342 19.40 -13.25 19.10
CA GLY A 342 18.68 -12.80 20.30
C GLY A 342 18.91 -11.33 20.66
N TYR A 343 19.08 -10.47 19.66
CA TYR A 343 19.23 -9.03 19.86
C TYR A 343 18.05 -8.28 19.26
N ALA A 344 17.50 -7.32 20.00
CA ALA A 344 16.37 -6.50 19.59
C ALA A 344 16.61 -5.00 19.81
N LEU A 345 16.24 -4.17 18.83
CA LEU A 345 16.01 -2.74 19.05
C LEU A 345 14.51 -2.53 19.23
N ILE A 346 14.13 -1.90 20.33
CA ILE A 346 12.76 -1.42 20.55
C ILE A 346 12.76 0.07 20.21
N ILE A 347 12.06 0.42 19.15
CA ILE A 347 12.06 1.75 18.54
C ILE A 347 10.72 2.43 18.83
N ASP A 348 10.76 3.61 19.42
CA ASP A 348 9.57 4.44 19.59
C ASP A 348 9.06 4.89 18.22
N ASN A 349 7.77 4.66 17.95
CA ASN A 349 7.19 5.00 16.66
C ASN A 349 6.87 6.51 16.60
N PRO A 350 7.56 7.31 15.77
CA PRO A 350 7.41 8.76 15.75
C PRO A 350 6.05 9.23 15.20
N ILE A 351 5.29 8.36 14.52
CA ILE A 351 3.98 8.68 13.95
C ILE A 351 2.81 8.12 14.77
N TYR A 352 3.09 7.55 15.94
CA TYR A 352 2.04 7.06 16.85
C TYR A 352 1.18 8.22 17.35
N LYS A 353 -0.15 8.07 17.25
CA LYS A 353 -1.12 9.12 17.61
C LYS A 353 -1.94 8.79 18.85
N GLY A 354 -1.68 7.67 19.52
CA GLY A 354 -2.58 7.15 20.54
C GLY A 354 -3.85 6.55 19.95
N ASN A 355 -4.63 5.88 20.80
CA ASN A 355 -5.98 5.44 20.48
C ASN A 355 -7.04 6.50 20.83
#